data_AF-A0A0J7JV83-F1
#
_entry.id   AF-A0A0J7JV83-F1
#
_cell.length_a   1.000
_cell.length_b   1.000
_cell.length_c   1.000
_cell.angle_alpha   90.00
_cell.angle_beta   90.00
_cell.angle_gamma   90.00
#
_symmetry.space_group_name_H-M   'P 1'
#
loop_
_entity.id
_entity.type
_entity.pdbx_description
1 polymer ?
#
loop_
_entity_poly.entity_id
_entity_poly.type
_entity_poly.pdbx_seq_one_letter_code
_entity_poly.pdbx_strand_id
1 'polypeptide(L)'
;MKPVSLALAFLGLLTTSTASSAPSSQVTLPTEFKPPQVFNNVNLVHIISLEKNYAKENINVLIENVSQEPQDEYYLPFTPDQMARIGGFEVKDRKDASVGPFVAEPVDDVQYYRIRLPAPLKAGDRQTLGISFYYLKAYSPLPTSIKQEDKQFLVYEFSVYAPSAYPTLKQKTEIKAP
;
A
#
# COMPACT_ATOMS: atom_id res chain seq x y z
N MET A 1 52.47 -42.12 28.80
CA MET A 1 51.32 -41.53 29.54
C MET A 1 50.70 -40.43 28.69
N LYS A 2 49.52 -40.71 28.10
CA LYS A 2 48.55 -39.87 27.35
C LYS A 2 47.74 -40.81 26.40
N PRO A 3 46.48 -40.51 26.05
CA PRO A 3 45.36 -41.15 26.72
C PRO A 3 44.39 -41.93 25.82
N VAL A 4 43.72 -42.89 26.47
CA VAL A 4 42.30 -43.28 26.44
C VAL A 4 41.53 -43.11 25.11
N SER A 5 41.22 -44.29 24.57
CA SER A 5 40.20 -44.57 23.56
C SER A 5 38.78 -44.35 24.12
N LEU A 6 37.92 -43.67 23.37
CA LEU A 6 36.46 -43.73 23.55
C LEU A 6 35.77 -43.56 22.18
N ALA A 7 35.57 -44.68 21.49
CA ALA A 7 34.75 -44.72 20.29
C ALA A 7 33.29 -44.94 20.70
N LEU A 8 32.47 -43.88 20.66
CA LEU A 8 31.01 -44.01 20.72
C LEU A 8 30.47 -44.26 19.30
N ALA A 9 29.87 -45.42 19.12
CA ALA A 9 29.05 -45.75 17.98
C ALA A 9 27.69 -45.05 18.10
N PHE A 10 27.31 -44.24 17.11
CA PHE A 10 25.93 -43.77 16.92
C PHE A 10 25.34 -44.45 15.70
N LEU A 11 24.31 -45.26 15.95
CA LEU A 11 23.51 -46.00 14.98
C LEU A 11 22.17 -45.26 14.78
N GLY A 12 21.82 -45.03 13.52
CA GLY A 12 20.44 -45.07 13.03
C GLY A 12 19.60 -43.79 13.10
N LEU A 13 19.26 -43.25 11.92
CA LEU A 13 17.89 -43.08 11.38
C LEU A 13 17.90 -42.00 10.28
N LEU A 14 18.10 -42.42 9.02
CA LEU A 14 17.76 -41.59 7.86
C LEU A 14 16.26 -41.73 7.58
N THR A 15 15.46 -40.78 8.06
CA THR A 15 14.08 -40.61 7.61
C THR A 15 14.07 -39.74 6.37
N THR A 16 13.72 -40.34 5.23
CA THR A 16 13.40 -39.63 3.99
C THR A 16 12.10 -38.85 4.17
N SER A 17 12.19 -37.54 4.36
CA SER A 17 11.03 -36.65 4.25
C SER A 17 10.73 -36.41 2.78
N THR A 18 9.76 -37.15 2.22
CA THR A 18 9.11 -36.74 0.97
C THR A 18 8.20 -35.56 1.29
N ALA A 19 8.73 -34.34 1.13
CA ALA A 19 7.91 -33.14 1.09
C ALA A 19 7.07 -33.20 -0.20
N SER A 20 5.84 -33.70 -0.08
CA SER A 20 4.82 -33.53 -1.11
C SER A 20 4.55 -32.04 -1.21
N SER A 21 5.12 -31.39 -2.24
CA SER A 21 4.74 -30.06 -2.65
C SER A 21 3.27 -30.11 -3.07
N ALA A 22 2.38 -29.64 -2.19
CA ALA A 22 1.01 -29.38 -2.57
C ALA A 22 1.04 -28.39 -3.76
N PRO A 23 0.35 -28.66 -4.87
CA PRO A 23 0.21 -27.65 -5.91
C PRO A 23 -0.54 -26.47 -5.28
N SER A 24 0.11 -25.31 -5.26
CA SER A 24 -0.57 -24.06 -4.94
C SER A 24 -1.74 -23.93 -5.90
N SER A 25 -2.97 -24.07 -5.39
CA SER A 25 -4.16 -23.67 -6.11
C SER A 25 -4.09 -22.16 -6.29
N GLN A 26 -3.37 -21.71 -7.32
CA GLN A 26 -3.56 -20.36 -7.83
C GLN A 26 -4.94 -20.38 -8.47
N VAL A 27 -5.93 -19.94 -7.71
CA VAL A 27 -7.21 -19.56 -8.25
C VAL A 27 -6.91 -18.34 -9.11
N THR A 28 -6.71 -18.55 -10.40
CA THR A 28 -6.53 -17.47 -11.37
C THR A 28 -7.89 -16.77 -11.50
N LEU A 29 -8.16 -15.85 -10.58
CA LEU A 29 -9.32 -14.98 -10.58
C LEU A 29 -9.14 -13.89 -11.66
N PRO A 30 -10.23 -13.39 -12.25
CA PRO A 30 -10.17 -12.59 -13.46
C PRO A 30 -9.36 -11.31 -13.24
N THR A 31 -8.42 -11.07 -14.16
CA THR A 31 -7.50 -9.93 -14.26
C THR A 31 -8.17 -8.54 -14.34
N GLU A 32 -9.48 -8.44 -14.13
CA GLU A 32 -10.26 -7.23 -14.39
C GLU A 32 -11.29 -6.97 -13.28
N PHE A 33 -10.91 -7.03 -12.01
CA PHE A 33 -11.76 -6.44 -10.98
C PHE A 33 -11.82 -4.92 -11.21
N LYS A 34 -13.04 -4.44 -11.46
CA LYS A 34 -13.34 -3.03 -11.56
C LYS A 34 -14.22 -2.62 -10.37
N PRO A 35 -13.74 -1.75 -9.48
CA PRO A 35 -14.55 -1.24 -8.38
C PRO A 35 -15.86 -0.63 -8.89
N PRO A 36 -16.98 -0.84 -8.18
CA PRO A 36 -18.26 -0.20 -8.50
C PRO A 36 -18.08 1.32 -8.62
N GLN A 37 -18.58 1.93 -9.68
CA GLN A 37 -18.44 3.37 -9.94
C GLN A 37 -19.50 4.17 -9.18
N VAL A 38 -19.44 4.08 -7.85
CA VAL A 38 -20.46 4.61 -6.93
C VAL A 38 -20.04 5.90 -6.23
N PHE A 39 -18.77 6.30 -6.37
CA PHE A 39 -18.24 7.54 -5.82
C PHE A 39 -17.71 8.48 -6.89
N ASN A 40 -17.77 9.78 -6.60
CA ASN A 40 -16.99 10.83 -7.27
C ASN A 40 -16.05 11.51 -6.27
N ASN A 41 -14.81 11.76 -6.68
CA ASN A 41 -13.87 12.56 -5.90
C ASN A 41 -14.08 14.04 -6.23
N VAL A 42 -14.75 14.76 -5.34
CA VAL A 42 -15.10 16.18 -5.54
C VAL A 42 -13.87 17.07 -5.46
N ASN A 43 -13.00 16.78 -4.50
CA ASN A 43 -11.73 17.48 -4.31
C ASN A 43 -10.69 16.51 -3.77
N LEU A 44 -9.54 16.45 -4.42
CA LEU A 44 -8.43 15.58 -4.05
C LEU A 44 -7.15 16.41 -3.91
N VAL A 45 -6.52 16.35 -2.74
CA VAL A 45 -5.21 16.93 -2.49
C VAL A 45 -4.22 15.80 -2.23
N HIS A 46 -3.26 15.64 -3.15
CA HIS A 46 -2.19 14.65 -3.09
C HIS A 46 -0.91 15.32 -2.62
N ILE A 47 -0.41 14.90 -1.46
CA ILE A 47 0.76 15.49 -0.83
C ILE A 47 1.86 14.44 -0.78
N ILE A 48 2.95 14.70 -1.49
CA ILE A 48 4.14 13.85 -1.53
C ILE A 48 5.22 14.52 -0.68
N SER A 49 5.59 13.88 0.44
CA SER A 49 6.67 14.36 1.31
C SER A 49 7.92 13.50 1.12
N LEU A 50 8.99 14.18 0.69
CA LEU A 50 10.33 13.63 0.46
C LEU A 50 11.35 14.14 1.49
N GLU A 51 10.86 14.75 2.57
CA GLU A 51 11.68 15.37 3.64
C GLU A 51 12.44 14.32 4.48
N LYS A 52 12.04 13.05 4.37
CA LYS A 52 12.65 11.92 5.10
C LYS A 52 13.22 10.89 4.12
N ASN A 53 13.96 9.93 4.66
CA ASN A 53 14.53 8.81 3.91
C ASN A 53 13.48 7.81 3.36
N TYR A 54 12.18 8.08 3.54
CA TYR A 54 11.08 7.40 2.88
C TYR A 54 10.16 8.42 2.22
N ALA A 55 9.53 8.05 1.10
CA ALA A 55 8.49 8.85 0.50
C ALA A 55 7.17 8.59 1.24
N LYS A 56 6.60 9.64 1.82
CA LYS A 56 5.27 9.59 2.45
C LYS A 56 4.27 10.30 1.57
N GLU A 57 3.22 9.59 1.17
CA GLU A 57 2.11 10.17 0.44
C GLU A 57 0.88 10.30 1.34
N ASN A 58 0.21 11.45 1.23
CA ASN A 58 -1.07 11.67 1.87
C ASN A 58 -2.08 12.10 0.80
N ILE A 59 -3.19 11.38 0.70
CA ILE A 59 -4.31 11.70 -0.17
C ILE A 59 -5.45 12.18 0.72
N ASN A 60 -5.75 13.47 0.63
CA ASN A 60 -6.91 14.06 1.27
C ASN A 60 -8.01 14.19 0.22
N VAL A 61 -9.05 13.36 0.33
CA VAL A 61 -10.12 13.32 -0.68
C VAL A 61 -11.48 13.57 -0.05
N LEU A 62 -12.28 14.40 -0.70
CA LEU A 62 -13.71 14.55 -0.44
C LEU A 62 -14.47 13.66 -1.42
N ILE A 63 -15.02 12.56 -0.91
CA ILE A 63 -15.82 11.62 -1.70
C ILE A 63 -17.30 12.01 -1.62
N GLU A 64 -18.03 11.76 -2.70
CA GLU A 64 -19.49 11.92 -2.80
C GLU A 64 -20.09 10.61 -3.32
N ASN A 65 -21.08 10.06 -2.63
CA ASN A 65 -21.82 8.90 -3.11
C ASN A 65 -22.80 9.33 -4.21
N VAL A 66 -22.57 8.87 -5.43
CA VAL A 66 -23.41 9.16 -6.60
C VAL A 66 -24.38 8.03 -6.95
N SER A 67 -24.33 6.93 -6.19
CA SER A 67 -25.30 5.85 -6.32
C SER A 67 -26.59 6.15 -5.55
N GLN A 68 -27.65 5.37 -5.81
CA GLN A 68 -28.93 5.48 -5.07
C GLN A 68 -28.90 4.74 -3.74
N GLU A 69 -27.92 3.85 -3.53
CA GLU A 69 -27.80 3.00 -2.36
C GLU A 69 -26.72 3.53 -1.41
N PRO A 70 -26.82 3.32 -0.09
CA PRO A 70 -25.72 3.60 0.82
C PRO A 70 -24.49 2.78 0.48
N GLN A 71 -23.30 3.41 0.50
CA GLN A 71 -22.03 2.77 0.15
C GLN A 71 -21.03 2.90 1.29
N ASP A 72 -20.29 1.84 1.58
CA ASP A 72 -19.33 1.77 2.68
C ASP A 72 -17.93 1.32 2.24
N GLU A 73 -17.71 0.97 0.97
CA GLU A 73 -16.42 0.48 0.48
C GLU A 73 -15.81 1.40 -0.57
N TYR A 74 -14.64 1.98 -0.26
CA TYR A 74 -13.85 2.79 -1.18
C TYR A 74 -12.57 2.07 -1.57
N TYR A 75 -12.21 2.11 -2.86
CA TYR A 75 -11.05 1.39 -3.40
C TYR A 75 -9.94 2.36 -3.86
N LEU A 76 -8.70 2.10 -3.43
CA LEU A 76 -7.52 2.85 -3.88
C LEU A 76 -6.57 1.93 -4.67
N PRO A 77 -6.29 2.22 -5.96
CA PRO A 77 -5.46 1.36 -6.80
C PRO A 77 -3.97 1.56 -6.57
N PHE A 78 -3.19 0.51 -6.80
CA PHE A 78 -1.74 0.52 -6.83
C PHE A 78 -1.23 -0.35 -7.98
N THR A 79 -0.01 -0.13 -8.44
CA THR A 79 0.69 -1.11 -9.28
C THR A 79 1.18 -2.27 -8.41
N PRO A 80 1.45 -3.47 -8.96
CA PRO A 80 1.93 -4.60 -8.13
C PRO A 80 3.28 -4.28 -7.48
N ASP A 81 4.11 -3.51 -8.19
CA ASP A 81 5.40 -3.02 -7.72
C ASP A 81 5.27 -2.01 -6.57
N GLN A 82 4.28 -1.10 -6.62
CA GLN A 82 3.94 -0.21 -5.52
C GLN A 82 3.42 -1.00 -4.30
N MET A 83 2.50 -1.95 -4.53
CA MET A 83 1.88 -2.76 -3.48
C MET A 83 2.93 -3.52 -2.66
N ALA A 84 3.91 -4.13 -3.33
CA ALA A 84 5.02 -4.84 -2.69
C ALA A 84 5.94 -3.95 -1.83
N ARG A 85 5.84 -2.63 -1.98
CA ARG A 85 6.67 -1.65 -1.27
C ARG A 85 5.91 -0.80 -0.27
N ILE A 86 4.60 -0.99 -0.09
CA ILE A 86 3.86 -0.26 0.93
C ILE A 86 4.31 -0.77 2.30
N GLY A 87 4.90 0.12 3.11
CA GLY A 87 5.34 -0.24 4.47
C GLY A 87 4.25 -0.04 5.52
N GLY A 88 3.31 0.87 5.26
CA GLY A 88 2.16 1.11 6.12
C GLY A 88 1.12 1.94 5.42
N PHE A 89 -0.13 1.70 5.82
CA PHE A 89 -1.32 2.27 5.22
C PHE A 89 -2.31 2.62 6.33
N GLU A 90 -2.70 3.88 6.41
CA GLU A 90 -3.63 4.39 7.42
C GLU A 90 -4.69 5.23 6.73
N VAL A 91 -5.93 5.06 7.17
CA VAL A 91 -7.05 5.89 6.71
C VAL A 91 -7.78 6.42 7.93
N LYS A 92 -8.18 7.68 7.88
CA LYS A 92 -8.99 8.32 8.92
C LYS A 92 -9.92 9.35 8.32
N ASP A 93 -10.88 9.79 9.11
CA ASP A 93 -11.61 11.00 8.75
C ASP A 93 -10.71 12.22 8.94
N ARG A 94 -10.63 13.06 7.90
CA ARG A 94 -9.79 14.27 7.96
C ARG A 94 -10.41 15.39 8.79
N LYS A 95 -11.74 15.45 8.87
CA LYS A 95 -12.48 16.46 9.64
C LYS A 95 -12.74 16.01 11.07
N ASP A 96 -12.93 14.72 11.31
CA ASP A 96 -13.25 14.19 12.62
C ASP A 96 -12.18 13.21 13.13
N ALA A 97 -11.25 13.71 13.94
CA ALA A 97 -10.21 12.90 14.55
C ALA A 97 -10.70 11.99 15.70
N SER A 98 -11.96 12.13 16.15
CA SER A 98 -12.54 11.26 17.18
C SER A 98 -12.97 9.91 16.61
N VAL A 99 -13.26 9.87 15.31
CA VAL A 99 -13.48 8.64 14.57
C VAL A 99 -12.12 7.96 14.39
N GLY A 100 -11.99 6.76 14.95
CA GLY A 100 -10.77 5.96 14.84
C GLY A 100 -10.34 5.67 13.40
N PRO A 101 -9.17 5.06 13.19
CA PRO A 101 -8.72 4.70 11.86
C PRO A 101 -9.73 3.76 11.19
N PHE A 102 -9.96 3.98 9.91
CA PHE A 102 -10.85 3.15 9.11
C PHE A 102 -10.16 1.83 8.81
N VAL A 103 -10.95 0.76 8.65
CA VAL A 103 -10.41 -0.55 8.29
C VAL A 103 -9.97 -0.50 6.83
N ALA A 104 -8.68 -0.76 6.59
CA ALA A 104 -8.11 -0.79 5.25
C ALA A 104 -7.34 -2.09 5.04
N GLU A 105 -7.73 -2.85 4.03
CA GLU A 105 -7.19 -4.18 3.76
C GLU A 105 -6.73 -4.27 2.30
N PRO A 106 -5.56 -4.87 2.04
CA PRO A 106 -5.18 -5.21 0.67
C PRO A 106 -6.14 -6.26 0.13
N VAL A 107 -6.45 -6.17 -1.15
CA VAL A 107 -7.21 -7.20 -1.87
C VAL A 107 -6.22 -7.97 -2.74
N ASP A 108 -5.84 -9.17 -2.28
CA ASP A 108 -4.68 -9.93 -2.74
C ASP A 108 -4.66 -10.24 -4.24
N ASP A 109 -5.83 -10.32 -4.89
CA ASP A 109 -5.93 -10.62 -6.32
C ASP A 109 -6.02 -9.36 -7.20
N VAL A 110 -6.14 -8.18 -6.59
CA VAL A 110 -6.81 -7.04 -7.24
C VAL A 110 -5.93 -5.78 -7.31
N GLN A 111 -4.81 -5.71 -6.58
CA GLN A 111 -3.93 -4.51 -6.53
C GLN A 111 -4.64 -3.23 -6.01
N TYR A 112 -5.65 -3.40 -5.15
CA TYR A 112 -6.29 -2.29 -4.46
C TYR A 112 -6.17 -2.46 -2.95
N TYR A 113 -6.23 -1.33 -2.26
CA TYR A 113 -6.69 -1.29 -0.88
C TYR A 113 -8.19 -1.04 -0.85
N ARG A 114 -8.92 -1.92 -0.16
CA ARG A 114 -10.32 -1.71 0.18
C ARG A 114 -10.40 -1.01 1.53
N ILE A 115 -11.01 0.17 1.53
CA ILE A 115 -11.21 1.03 2.69
C ILE A 115 -12.69 0.92 3.08
N ARG A 116 -12.97 0.43 4.29
CA ARG A 116 -14.33 0.37 4.84
C ARG A 116 -14.62 1.63 5.66
N LEU A 117 -15.65 2.35 5.26
CA LEU A 117 -16.18 3.49 5.99
C LEU A 117 -16.78 3.00 7.33
N PRO A 118 -16.68 3.79 8.41
CA PRO A 118 -17.23 3.41 9.71
C PRO A 118 -18.77 3.33 9.72
N ALA A 119 -19.41 4.06 8.82
CA ALA A 119 -20.84 4.00 8.56
C ALA A 119 -21.10 4.13 7.05
N PRO A 120 -22.12 3.46 6.49
CA PRO A 120 -22.48 3.61 5.09
C PRO A 120 -22.85 5.06 4.75
N LEU A 121 -22.24 5.59 3.71
CA LEU A 121 -22.48 6.93 3.19
C LEU A 121 -23.76 6.93 2.35
N LYS A 122 -24.76 7.72 2.72
CA LYS A 122 -26.05 7.78 1.99
C LYS A 122 -25.87 8.39 0.60
N ALA A 123 -26.86 8.17 -0.27
CA ALA A 123 -26.89 8.77 -1.60
C ALA A 123 -26.81 10.30 -1.53
N GLY A 124 -25.88 10.89 -2.29
CA GLY A 124 -25.61 12.34 -2.31
C GLY A 124 -24.81 12.89 -1.12
N ASP A 125 -24.59 12.08 -0.07
CA ASP A 125 -23.78 12.51 1.07
C ASP A 125 -22.28 12.49 0.73
N ARG A 126 -21.51 13.23 1.53
CA ARG A 126 -20.07 13.42 1.35
C ARG A 126 -19.28 13.10 2.62
N GLN A 127 -18.12 12.48 2.44
CA GLN A 127 -17.18 12.15 3.53
C GLN A 127 -15.77 12.63 3.15
N THR A 128 -14.99 13.07 4.14
CA THR A 128 -13.56 13.38 3.94
C THR A 128 -12.67 12.25 4.41
N LEU A 129 -11.85 11.72 3.50
CA LEU A 129 -10.85 10.71 3.81
C LEU A 129 -9.45 11.36 3.85
N GLY A 130 -8.69 11.06 4.89
CA GLY A 130 -7.26 11.29 4.97
C GLY A 130 -6.55 9.95 4.87
N ILE A 131 -6.08 9.60 3.68
CA ILE A 131 -5.35 8.36 3.40
C ILE A 131 -3.86 8.67 3.47
N SER A 132 -3.11 7.91 4.25
CA SER A 132 -1.66 8.08 4.43
C SER A 132 -0.95 6.76 4.20
N PHE A 133 0.04 6.74 3.31
CA PHE A 133 0.88 5.57 3.09
C PHE A 133 2.33 5.98 2.83
N TYR A 134 3.25 5.05 2.97
CA TYR A 134 4.66 5.27 2.67
C TYR A 134 5.24 4.12 1.87
N TYR A 135 6.08 4.49 0.90
CA TYR A 135 6.81 3.55 0.08
C TYR A 135 8.17 3.26 0.70
N LEU A 136 8.42 1.98 0.94
CA LEU A 136 9.75 1.43 1.16
C LEU A 136 10.53 1.47 -0.15
N LYS A 137 11.85 1.63 -0.10
CA LYS A 137 12.73 1.65 -1.30
C LYS A 137 12.24 2.60 -2.41
N ALA A 138 11.77 3.78 -2.02
CA ALA A 138 11.19 4.78 -2.92
C ALA A 138 12.24 5.50 -3.79
N TYR A 139 13.48 5.58 -3.33
CA TYR A 139 14.52 6.41 -3.94
C TYR A 139 15.54 5.58 -4.70
N SER A 140 16.01 6.11 -5.83
CA SER A 140 17.16 5.61 -6.57
C SER A 140 18.29 6.65 -6.56
N PRO A 141 19.56 6.25 -6.30
CA PRO A 141 20.68 7.18 -6.32
C PRO A 141 21.09 7.54 -7.75
N LEU A 142 21.35 8.84 -7.99
CA LEU A 142 21.83 9.33 -9.28
C LEU A 142 22.89 10.43 -9.06
N PRO A 143 24.20 10.15 -9.27
CA PRO A 143 24.79 8.92 -9.80
C PRO A 143 24.80 7.77 -8.78
N THR A 144 24.93 6.54 -9.27
CA THR A 144 24.90 5.32 -8.44
C THR A 144 26.08 5.19 -7.48
N SER A 145 27.21 5.84 -7.79
CA SER A 145 28.41 5.85 -6.96
C SER A 145 28.97 7.27 -6.87
N ILE A 146 29.41 7.64 -5.66
CA ILE A 146 29.95 8.95 -5.31
C ILE A 146 31.19 8.78 -4.42
N LYS A 147 32.08 9.78 -4.38
CA LYS A 147 33.18 9.80 -3.41
C LYS A 147 32.65 10.13 -2.00
N GLN A 148 33.47 9.91 -0.98
CA GLN A 148 33.07 10.14 0.41
C GLN A 148 32.71 11.60 0.69
N GLU A 149 33.39 12.55 0.04
CA GLU A 149 33.16 13.99 0.18
C GLU A 149 32.04 14.54 -0.72
N ASP A 150 31.50 13.73 -1.63
CA ASP A 150 30.52 14.17 -2.61
C ASP A 150 29.10 14.23 -2.01
N LYS A 151 28.27 15.12 -2.55
CA LYS A 151 26.84 15.18 -2.20
C LYS A 151 26.07 14.06 -2.88
N GLN A 152 25.19 13.41 -2.13
CA GLN A 152 24.24 12.44 -2.69
C GLN A 152 23.04 13.16 -3.31
N PHE A 153 22.64 12.71 -4.50
CA PHE A 153 21.38 13.09 -5.12
C PHE A 153 20.52 11.83 -5.30
N LEU A 154 19.22 11.97 -5.02
CA LEU A 154 18.24 10.90 -5.07
C LEU A 154 17.13 11.27 -6.04
N VAL A 155 16.61 10.28 -6.73
CA VAL A 155 15.47 10.39 -7.64
C VAL A 155 14.27 9.69 -7.01
N TYR A 156 13.13 10.37 -7.03
CA TYR A 156 11.82 9.80 -6.70
C TYR A 156 10.92 9.91 -7.93
N GLU A 157 10.54 8.77 -8.48
CA GLU A 157 9.61 8.69 -9.60
C GLU A 157 8.18 8.55 -9.09
N PHE A 158 7.29 9.43 -9.55
CA PHE A 158 5.89 9.44 -9.14
C PHE A 158 4.98 9.93 -10.25
N SER A 159 3.69 9.62 -10.11
CA SER A 159 2.64 10.16 -10.98
C SER A 159 2.19 11.53 -10.48
N VAL A 160 2.09 12.50 -11.40
CA VAL A 160 1.47 13.81 -11.10
C VAL A 160 0.01 13.66 -10.65
N TYR A 161 -0.67 12.64 -11.16
CA TYR A 161 -2.04 12.29 -10.77
C TYR A 161 -2.05 11.33 -9.58
N ALA A 162 -2.96 11.57 -8.63
CA ALA A 162 -3.12 10.65 -7.51
C ALA A 162 -3.71 9.33 -8.02
N PRO A 163 -3.32 8.18 -7.43
CA PRO A 163 -3.98 6.93 -7.73
C PRO A 163 -5.47 7.03 -7.34
N SER A 164 -6.38 6.71 -8.27
CA SER A 164 -7.82 6.74 -8.03
C SER A 164 -8.55 5.74 -8.91
N ALA A 165 -9.52 5.03 -8.33
CA ALA A 165 -10.45 4.16 -9.06
C ALA A 165 -11.72 4.89 -9.54
N TYR A 166 -11.88 6.15 -9.14
CA TYR A 166 -13.09 6.96 -9.32
C TYR A 166 -12.78 8.26 -10.09
N PRO A 167 -13.77 8.82 -10.81
CA PRO A 167 -13.64 10.11 -11.45
C PRO A 167 -13.29 11.21 -10.43
N THR A 168 -12.31 12.04 -10.78
CA THR A 168 -11.82 13.14 -9.93
C THR A 168 -12.08 14.47 -10.61
N LEU A 169 -12.89 15.32 -9.97
CA LEU A 169 -13.33 16.61 -10.51
C LEU A 169 -12.26 17.69 -10.37
N LYS A 170 -11.61 17.74 -9.20
CA LYS A 170 -10.55 18.71 -8.90
C LYS A 170 -9.42 18.00 -8.18
N GLN A 171 -8.20 18.20 -8.66
CA GLN A 171 -7.00 17.67 -8.03
C GLN A 171 -5.94 18.75 -7.87
N LYS A 172 -5.27 18.74 -6.71
CA LYS A 172 -4.03 19.47 -6.45
C LYS A 172 -2.95 18.50 -5.99
N THR A 173 -1.77 18.60 -6.57
CA THR A 173 -0.58 17.83 -6.14
C THR A 173 0.43 18.79 -5.50
N GLU A 174 0.88 18.47 -4.29
CA GLU A 174 1.86 19.23 -3.51
C GLU A 174 3.07 18.36 -3.24
N ILE A 175 4.26 18.90 -3.51
CA ILE A 175 5.53 18.20 -3.27
C ILE A 175 6.27 18.96 -2.18
N LYS A 176 6.65 18.25 -1.12
CA LYS A 176 7.55 18.76 -0.07
C LYS A 176 8.92 18.13 -0.27
N ALA A 177 9.83 18.91 -0.84
CA ALA A 177 11.21 18.53 -1.08
C ALA A 177 12.09 18.87 0.14
N PRO A 178 13.21 18.15 0.36
CA PRO A 178 14.18 18.41 1.41
C PRO A 178 14.97 19.71 1.24
#